data_AF-A0A3B9EC59-F1
#
_entry.id   AF-A0A3B9EC59-F1
#
_cell.length_a   1.000
_cell.length_b   1.000
_cell.length_c   1.000
_cell.angle_alpha   90.00
_cell.angle_beta   90.00
_cell.angle_gamma   90.00
#
_symmetry.space_group_name_H-M   'P 1'
#
loop_
_entity.id
_entity.type
_entity.pdbx_description
1 polymer ?
#
loop_
_entity_poly.entity_id
_entity_poly.type
_entity_poly.pdbx_seq_one_letter_code
_entity_poly.pdbx_strand_id
1 'polypeptide(L)'
;PEHCTANVLKQMNKPALRIFIEFIKIFRHLSKKEQYLVPYLISSHPGCQYDDMLDLKAFLKRNNLTVEQVQDFIPLPMTASAAMYHTGKNPYTGEELFVERTAAGKLKQRYALEAARGDQWEGFGRPEGGKDSSGRIMKKRKYIKR
;
A
#
# COMPACT_ATOMS: atom_id res chain seq x y z
N PRO A 1 5.23 4.54 -8.45
CA PRO A 1 3.81 4.92 -8.47
C PRO A 1 3.11 4.41 -7.21
N GLU A 2 2.06 5.12 -6.83
CA GLU A 2 1.32 4.91 -5.59
C GLU A 2 0.25 3.81 -5.69
N HIS A 3 0.00 3.34 -6.92
CA HIS A 3 -0.83 2.18 -7.27
C HIS A 3 -0.26 1.49 -8.54
N CYS A 4 -0.83 0.37 -8.98
CA CYS A 4 -0.41 -0.29 -10.24
C CYS A 4 -1.50 -0.44 -11.30
N THR A 5 -2.78 -0.32 -10.94
CA THR A 5 -3.90 -0.52 -11.86
C THR A 5 -4.20 0.74 -12.67
N ALA A 6 -4.47 0.57 -13.97
CA ALA A 6 -4.64 1.68 -14.90
C ALA A 6 -5.82 2.59 -14.51
N ASN A 7 -6.92 2.00 -14.03
CA ASN A 7 -8.08 2.74 -13.57
C ASN A 7 -7.73 3.68 -12.41
N VAL A 8 -7.11 3.17 -11.35
CA VAL A 8 -6.71 3.98 -10.18
C VAL A 8 -5.66 5.01 -10.57
N LEU A 9 -4.65 4.63 -11.35
CA LEU A 9 -3.62 5.56 -11.83
C LEU A 9 -4.19 6.73 -12.62
N LYS A 10 -5.23 6.49 -13.46
CA LYS A 10 -5.96 7.54 -14.17
C LYS A 10 -6.59 8.53 -13.19
N GLN A 11 -7.28 8.05 -12.15
CA GLN A 11 -7.91 8.91 -11.14
C GLN A 11 -6.88 9.66 -10.28
N MET A 12 -5.69 9.09 -10.07
CA MET A 12 -4.57 9.75 -9.37
C MET A 12 -3.81 10.75 -10.24
N ASN A 13 -4.19 10.90 -11.52
CA ASN A 13 -3.46 11.67 -12.53
C ASN A 13 -1.97 11.24 -12.64
N LYS A 14 -1.75 9.92 -12.59
CA LYS A 14 -0.42 9.30 -12.65
C LYS A 14 -0.19 8.63 -14.00
N PRO A 15 1.07 8.55 -14.46
CA PRO A 15 1.42 7.85 -15.68
C PRO A 15 1.08 6.35 -15.59
N ALA A 16 0.92 5.72 -16.75
CA ALA A 16 0.69 4.28 -16.86
C ALA A 16 1.82 3.45 -16.23
N LEU A 17 1.46 2.29 -15.68
CA LEU A 17 2.38 1.38 -14.98
C LEU A 17 3.65 1.04 -15.79
N ARG A 18 3.56 0.97 -17.12
CA ARG A 18 4.70 0.68 -18.01
C ARG A 18 5.90 1.59 -17.73
N ILE A 19 5.66 2.87 -17.44
CA ILE A 19 6.72 3.86 -17.17
C ILE A 19 7.48 3.47 -15.90
N PHE A 20 6.77 2.97 -14.89
CA PHE A 20 7.42 2.48 -13.68
C PHE A 20 8.18 1.18 -13.88
N ILE A 21 7.66 0.26 -14.70
CA ILE A 21 8.38 -0.98 -15.02
C ILE A 21 9.71 -0.67 -15.71
N GLU A 22 9.71 0.25 -16.68
CA GLU A 22 10.95 0.68 -17.33
C GLU A 22 11.91 1.34 -16.35
N PHE A 23 11.39 2.17 -15.44
CA PHE A 23 12.20 2.74 -14.36
C PHE A 23 12.84 1.66 -13.47
N ILE A 24 12.08 0.62 -13.06
CA ILE A 24 12.63 -0.49 -12.25
C ILE A 24 13.79 -1.18 -12.99
N LYS A 25 13.64 -1.43 -14.30
CA LYS A 25 14.69 -2.06 -15.11
C LYS A 25 15.95 -1.21 -15.15
N ILE A 26 15.81 0.08 -15.44
CA ILE A 26 16.93 1.03 -15.50
C ILE A 26 17.60 1.13 -14.12
N PHE A 27 16.81 1.27 -13.05
CA PHE A 27 17.31 1.34 -11.68
C PHE A 27 18.15 0.10 -11.32
N ARG A 28 17.62 -1.10 -11.59
CA ARG A 28 18.33 -2.35 -11.31
C ARG A 28 19.61 -2.51 -12.11
N HIS A 29 19.58 -2.08 -13.37
CA HIS A 29 20.76 -2.12 -14.24
C HIS A 29 21.87 -1.16 -13.76
N LEU A 30 21.49 0.02 -13.27
CA LEU A 30 22.44 1.04 -12.84
C LEU A 30 22.86 0.91 -11.37
N SER A 31 22.13 0.15 -10.56
CA SER A 31 22.44 -0.02 -9.15
C SER A 31 23.68 -0.89 -8.95
N LYS A 32 24.79 -0.24 -8.57
CA LYS A 32 26.10 -0.88 -8.32
C LYS A 32 26.38 -1.16 -6.83
N LYS A 33 25.42 -0.82 -5.97
CA LYS A 33 25.48 -0.97 -4.49
C LYS A 33 24.17 -1.61 -4.02
N GLU A 34 24.08 -1.96 -2.74
CA GLU A 34 22.81 -2.37 -2.15
C GLU A 34 21.84 -1.17 -2.05
N GLN A 35 21.07 -0.95 -3.12
CA GLN A 35 19.99 0.03 -3.16
C GLN A 35 18.69 -0.69 -3.48
N TYR A 36 17.63 -0.29 -2.79
CA TYR A 36 16.34 -0.95 -2.88
C TYR A 36 15.27 0.06 -3.26
N LEU A 37 14.31 -0.38 -4.07
CA LEU A 37 13.12 0.41 -4.36
C LEU A 37 12.09 0.17 -3.27
N VAL A 38 11.77 1.23 -2.52
CA VAL A 38 10.73 1.22 -1.50
C VAL A 38 9.54 2.03 -2.04
N PRO A 39 8.49 1.39 -2.58
CA PRO A 39 7.30 2.08 -3.04
C PRO A 39 6.47 2.62 -1.86
N TYR A 40 6.00 3.84 -2.00
CA TYR A 40 4.94 4.41 -1.18
C TYR A 40 3.59 4.14 -1.85
N LEU A 41 2.68 3.46 -1.15
CA LEU A 41 1.42 2.97 -1.73
C LEU A 41 0.21 3.56 -1.00
N ILE A 42 -0.85 3.85 -1.76
CA ILE A 42 -2.11 4.38 -1.23
C ILE A 42 -3.23 3.36 -1.42
N SER A 43 -3.96 3.03 -0.35
CA SER A 43 -5.22 2.26 -0.40
C SER A 43 -6.44 3.16 -0.39
N SER A 44 -7.60 2.65 -0.81
CA SER A 44 -8.91 3.32 -0.69
C SER A 44 -9.04 4.66 -1.43
N HIS A 45 -8.20 4.91 -2.43
CA HIS A 45 -8.33 6.09 -3.30
C HIS A 45 -9.64 6.01 -4.11
N PRO A 46 -10.32 7.13 -4.43
CA PRO A 46 -11.53 7.10 -5.28
C PRO A 46 -11.31 6.38 -6.62
N GLY A 47 -12.15 5.39 -6.89
CA GLY A 47 -12.01 4.47 -8.03
C GLY A 47 -11.21 3.20 -7.73
N CYS A 48 -10.64 3.05 -6.53
CA CYS A 48 -9.93 1.85 -6.10
C CYS A 48 -10.87 0.84 -5.46
N GLN A 49 -11.01 -0.32 -6.10
CA GLN A 49 -11.76 -1.46 -5.59
C GLN A 49 -10.85 -2.45 -4.86
N TYR A 50 -11.45 -3.42 -4.18
CA TYR A 50 -10.67 -4.46 -3.51
C TYR A 50 -9.81 -5.28 -4.49
N ASP A 51 -10.32 -5.56 -5.69
CA ASP A 51 -9.58 -6.32 -6.70
C ASP A 51 -8.36 -5.54 -7.22
N ASP A 52 -8.44 -4.21 -7.30
CA ASP A 52 -7.28 -3.37 -7.61
C ASP A 52 -6.15 -3.56 -6.59
N MET A 53 -6.50 -3.74 -5.31
CA MET A 53 -5.53 -3.99 -4.24
C MET A 53 -4.90 -5.39 -4.35
N LEU A 54 -5.66 -6.39 -4.83
CA LEU A 54 -5.14 -7.73 -5.10
C LEU A 54 -4.17 -7.72 -6.28
N ASP A 55 -4.50 -6.97 -7.34
CA ASP A 55 -3.61 -6.76 -8.48
C ASP A 55 -2.31 -6.06 -8.05
N LEU A 56 -2.42 -5.06 -7.17
CA LEU A 56 -1.26 -4.39 -6.58
C LEU A 56 -0.40 -5.35 -5.77
N LYS A 57 -1.01 -6.20 -4.94
CA LYS A 57 -0.29 -7.25 -4.21
C LYS A 57 0.47 -8.18 -5.17
N ALA A 58 -0.20 -8.65 -6.23
CA ALA A 58 0.40 -9.54 -7.21
C ALA A 58 1.55 -8.87 -7.97
N PHE A 59 1.38 -7.60 -8.35
CA PHE A 59 2.41 -6.80 -9.01
C PHE A 59 3.67 -6.67 -8.15
N LEU A 60 3.52 -6.33 -6.86
CA LEU A 60 4.63 -6.18 -5.93
C LEU A 60 5.42 -7.49 -5.78
N LYS A 61 4.70 -8.61 -5.61
CA LYS A 61 5.30 -9.94 -5.51
C LYS A 61 6.09 -10.31 -6.78
N ARG A 62 5.49 -10.12 -7.96
CA ARG A 62 6.17 -10.41 -9.25
C ARG A 62 7.42 -9.58 -9.47
N ASN A 63 7.42 -8.35 -8.96
CA ASN A 63 8.55 -7.43 -9.11
C ASN A 63 9.48 -7.43 -7.91
N ASN A 64 9.33 -8.33 -6.93
CA ASN A 64 10.19 -8.42 -5.75
C ASN A 64 10.38 -7.05 -5.05
N LEU A 65 9.28 -6.30 -4.91
CA LEU A 65 9.23 -4.99 -4.26
C LEU A 65 8.72 -5.15 -2.83
N THR A 66 9.49 -4.64 -1.88
CA THR A 66 9.12 -4.67 -0.45
C THR A 66 8.25 -3.48 -0.11
N VAL A 67 7.12 -3.71 0.56
CA VAL A 67 6.24 -2.64 1.05
C VAL A 67 6.48 -2.39 2.53
N GLU A 68 6.99 -1.21 2.87
CA GLU A 68 7.16 -0.80 4.26
C GLU A 68 5.93 -0.10 4.83
N GLN A 69 5.19 0.64 4.01
CA GLN A 69 4.01 1.36 4.49
C GLN A 69 2.95 1.44 3.41
N VAL A 70 1.72 1.13 3.81
CA VAL A 70 0.51 1.38 3.04
C VAL A 70 -0.23 2.48 3.75
N GLN A 71 -0.41 3.60 3.07
CA GLN A 71 -1.17 4.72 3.59
C GLN A 71 -2.61 4.62 3.11
N ASP A 72 -3.56 4.75 4.03
CA ASP A 72 -4.95 4.88 3.65
C ASP A 72 -5.24 6.28 3.10
N PHE A 73 -6.11 6.37 2.09
CA PHE A 73 -6.46 7.64 1.48
C PHE A 73 -7.19 8.55 2.47
N ILE A 74 -6.68 9.78 2.57
CA ILE A 74 -7.27 10.87 3.35
C ILE A 74 -7.67 11.97 2.36
N PRO A 75 -8.95 12.40 2.33
CA PRO A 75 -9.39 13.48 1.45
C PRO A 75 -8.79 14.81 1.92
N LEU A 76 -7.70 15.23 1.27
CA LEU A 76 -7.06 16.50 1.55
C LEU A 76 -7.87 17.65 0.90
N PRO A 77 -8.21 18.71 1.65
CA PRO A 77 -8.93 19.86 1.10
C PRO A 77 -8.25 20.44 -0.15
N MET A 78 -9.05 21.03 -1.04
CA MET A 78 -8.59 21.63 -2.30
C MET A 78 -7.91 20.64 -3.28
N THR A 79 -8.15 19.33 -3.14
CA THR A 79 -7.68 18.34 -4.10
C THR A 79 -8.83 17.76 -4.94
N ALA A 80 -8.54 17.43 -6.20
CA ALA A 80 -9.50 16.74 -7.07
C ALA A 80 -9.94 15.38 -6.47
N SER A 81 -9.02 14.66 -5.81
CA SER A 81 -9.36 13.40 -5.14
C SER A 81 -10.29 13.58 -3.95
N ALA A 82 -10.23 14.69 -3.21
CA ALA A 82 -11.24 14.99 -2.19
C ALA A 82 -12.60 15.28 -2.82
N ALA A 83 -12.66 16.02 -3.93
CA ALA A 83 -13.89 16.21 -4.69
C ALA A 83 -14.47 14.85 -5.13
N MET A 84 -13.66 13.99 -5.76
CA MET A 84 -14.04 12.62 -6.13
C MET A 84 -14.55 11.81 -4.95
N TYR A 85 -13.87 11.89 -3.80
CA TYR A 85 -14.26 11.18 -2.59
C TYR A 85 -15.65 11.59 -2.11
N HIS A 86 -15.94 12.89 -2.09
CA HIS A 86 -17.21 13.42 -1.59
C HIS A 86 -18.36 13.28 -2.59
N THR A 87 -18.11 13.49 -3.88
CA THR A 87 -19.15 13.43 -4.93
C THR A 87 -19.38 12.04 -5.49
N GLY A 88 -18.39 11.13 -5.37
CA GLY A 88 -18.41 9.84 -6.07
C GLY A 88 -18.26 9.99 -7.59
N LYS A 89 -17.74 11.12 -8.07
CA LYS A 89 -17.59 11.39 -9.51
C LYS A 89 -16.24 11.99 -9.83
N ASN A 90 -15.68 11.64 -10.99
CA ASN A 90 -14.53 12.35 -11.52
C ASN A 90 -14.96 13.79 -11.91
N PRO A 91 -14.36 14.84 -11.32
CA PRO A 91 -14.79 16.23 -11.55
C PRO A 91 -14.49 16.75 -12.96
N TYR A 92 -13.62 16.08 -13.71
CA TYR A 92 -13.25 16.47 -15.07
C TYR A 92 -14.06 15.74 -16.14
N THR A 93 -14.39 14.48 -15.92
CA THR A 93 -15.09 13.63 -16.91
C THR A 93 -16.56 13.39 -16.59
N GLY A 94 -16.98 13.59 -15.33
CA GLY A 94 -18.32 13.26 -14.85
C GLY A 94 -18.54 11.76 -14.62
N GLU A 95 -17.56 10.91 -14.91
CA GLU A 95 -17.62 9.46 -14.68
C GLU A 95 -17.91 9.15 -13.21
N GLU A 96 -18.83 8.21 -12.95
CA GLU A 96 -19.09 7.72 -11.60
C GLU A 96 -17.95 6.84 -11.10
N LEU A 97 -17.59 7.00 -9.83
CA LEU A 97 -16.47 6.33 -9.19
C LEU A 97 -16.95 5.60 -7.95
N PHE A 98 -16.45 4.37 -7.77
CA PHE A 98 -16.54 3.69 -6.49
C PHE A 98 -15.72 4.44 -5.44
N VAL A 99 -16.29 4.68 -4.26
CA VAL A 99 -15.59 5.27 -3.12
C VAL A 99 -15.82 4.42 -1.90
N GLU A 100 -14.75 3.83 -1.38
CA GLU A 100 -14.82 3.11 -0.11
C GLU A 100 -14.89 4.10 1.05
N ARG A 101 -16.05 4.17 1.71
CA ARG A 101 -16.31 5.08 2.84
C ARG A 101 -16.37 4.36 4.17
N THR A 102 -16.56 3.03 4.16
CA THR A 102 -16.71 2.27 5.38
C THR A 102 -15.34 2.03 6.01
N ALA A 103 -15.23 2.20 7.32
CA ALA A 103 -13.99 1.92 8.04
C ALA A 103 -13.52 0.46 7.82
N ALA A 104 -14.46 -0.48 7.82
CA ALA A 104 -14.18 -1.89 7.58
C ALA A 104 -13.64 -2.14 6.15
N GLY A 105 -14.23 -1.52 5.13
CA GLY A 105 -13.78 -1.67 3.75
C GLY A 105 -12.40 -1.04 3.51
N LYS A 106 -12.15 0.16 4.05
CA LYS A 106 -10.82 0.79 3.99
C LYS A 106 -9.76 -0.08 4.67
N LEU A 107 -10.10 -0.62 5.84
CA LEU A 107 -9.22 -1.51 6.59
C LEU A 107 -8.94 -2.82 5.82
N LYS A 108 -9.96 -3.39 5.16
CA LYS A 108 -9.83 -4.57 4.30
C LYS A 108 -8.88 -4.32 3.13
N GLN A 109 -9.01 -3.19 2.44
CA GLN A 109 -8.11 -2.82 1.35
C GLN A 109 -6.67 -2.65 1.84
N ARG A 110 -6.47 -1.91 2.94
CA ARG A 110 -5.15 -1.71 3.53
C ARG A 110 -4.49 -3.04 3.92
N TYR A 111 -5.22 -3.94 4.59
CA TYR A 111 -4.68 -5.23 5.01
C TYR A 111 -4.38 -6.19 3.85
N ALA A 112 -4.98 -6.00 2.67
CA ALA A 112 -4.66 -6.82 1.50
C ALA A 112 -3.15 -6.81 1.19
N LEU A 113 -2.52 -5.64 1.36
CA LEU A 113 -1.08 -5.44 1.15
C LEU A 113 -0.24 -5.75 2.41
N GLU A 114 -0.76 -5.48 3.61
CA GLU A 114 -0.03 -5.79 4.84
C GLU A 114 0.06 -7.30 5.11
N ALA A 115 -0.94 -8.10 4.71
CA ALA A 115 -0.89 -9.56 4.79
C ALA A 115 0.18 -10.18 3.87
N ALA A 116 0.67 -9.44 2.88
CA ALA A 116 1.82 -9.86 2.07
C ALA A 116 3.15 -9.82 2.87
N ARG A 117 3.17 -9.16 4.04
CA ARG A 117 4.34 -9.05 4.92
C ARG A 117 4.57 -10.30 5.77
N GLY A 118 3.61 -11.23 5.81
CA GLY A 118 3.64 -12.41 6.68
C GLY A 118 4.62 -13.51 6.25
N ASP A 119 5.02 -13.54 4.97
CA ASP A 119 5.78 -14.68 4.42
C ASP A 119 7.28 -14.40 4.26
N GLN A 120 7.77 -13.18 4.52
CA GLN A 120 9.17 -12.78 4.28
C GLN A 120 9.82 -11.96 5.41
N TRP A 121 9.33 -12.06 6.65
CA TRP A 121 9.87 -11.29 7.78
C TRP A 121 10.68 -12.15 8.77
N GLU A 122 12.00 -12.17 8.59
CA GLU A 122 12.93 -12.43 9.69
C GLU A 122 13.47 -11.08 10.22
N GLY A 123 12.87 -10.54 11.28
CA GLY A 123 13.57 -9.60 12.16
C GLY A 123 13.14 -8.12 12.15
N PHE A 124 12.24 -7.82 13.09
CA PHE A 124 12.25 -6.75 14.12
C PHE A 124 10.89 -6.95 14.80
N GLY A 125 10.90 -7.79 15.84
CA GLY A 125 9.74 -8.56 16.29
C GLY A 125 8.46 -7.75 16.49
N ARG A 126 7.33 -8.33 16.04
CA ARG A 126 6.07 -8.13 16.76
C ARG A 126 6.30 -8.60 18.20
N PRO A 127 5.90 -7.85 19.23
CA PRO A 127 5.89 -8.40 20.58
C PRO A 127 4.77 -9.45 20.62
N GLU A 128 5.11 -10.70 20.35
CA GLU A 128 4.26 -11.82 20.74
C GLU A 128 4.32 -11.92 22.26
N GLY A 129 3.26 -11.42 22.92
CA GLY A 129 3.02 -11.65 24.33
C GLY A 129 2.63 -13.11 24.53
N GLY A 130 3.62 -14.01 24.56
CA GLY A 130 3.42 -15.38 25.02
C GLY A 130 2.97 -15.38 26.47
N LYS A 131 1.81 -16.00 26.74
CA LYS A 131 1.36 -16.35 28.10
C LYS A 131 2.03 -17.66 28.49
N ASP A 132 2.46 -17.76 29.74
CA ASP A 132 2.90 -19.05 30.30
C ASP A 132 1.70 -20.00 30.51
N SER A 133 1.98 -21.24 30.90
CA SER A 133 0.97 -22.28 31.19
C SER A 133 -0.01 -21.94 32.32
N SER A 134 0.17 -20.79 32.99
CA SER A 134 -0.75 -20.24 34.00
C SER A 134 -1.50 -18.98 33.54
N GLY A 135 -1.31 -18.56 32.28
CA GLY A 135 -2.07 -17.47 31.65
C GLY A 135 -1.56 -16.05 31.94
N ARG A 136 -0.39 -15.88 32.58
CA ARG A 136 0.19 -14.55 32.86
C ARG A 136 1.05 -14.03 31.71
N ILE A 137 0.95 -12.72 31.42
CA ILE A 137 1.72 -12.05 30.37
C ILE A 137 3.13 -11.75 30.88
N MET A 138 4.15 -12.33 30.24
CA MET A 138 5.55 -12.06 30.54
C MET A 138 6.04 -10.77 29.86
N LYS A 139 6.58 -9.81 30.62
CA LYS A 139 7.30 -8.63 30.09
C LYS A 139 8.80 -8.96 29.97
N LYS A 140 9.35 -9.06 28.76
CA LYS A 140 10.82 -9.15 28.57
C LYS A 140 11.45 -7.75 28.38
N ARG A 141 12.55 -7.51 29.10
CA ARG A 141 13.38 -6.30 29.08
C ARG A 141 13.99 -6.09 27.69
N LYS A 142 13.92 -4.85 27.18
CA LYS A 142 14.63 -4.40 25.96
C LYS A 142 16.15 -4.46 26.20
N TYR A 143 16.90 -5.08 25.29
CA TYR A 143 18.33 -4.82 25.12
C TYR A 143 18.51 -3.80 23.99
N ILE A 144 19.14 -2.68 24.31
CA ILE A 144 19.67 -1.71 23.34
C ILE A 144 21.10 -2.17 23.05
N LYS A 145 21.43 -2.48 21.80
CA LYS A 145 22.83 -2.57 21.37
C LYS A 145 23.22 -1.25 20.69
N ARG A 146 24.36 -0.73 21.16
CA ARG A 146 25.08 0.44 20.65
C ARG A 146 25.56 0.21 19.22
#